data_AF-A0A944B9S7-F1
#
_entry.id   AF-A0A944B9S7-F1
#
_cell.length_a   1.000
_cell.length_b   1.000
_cell.length_c   1.000
_cell.angle_alpha   90.00
_cell.angle_beta   90.00
_cell.angle_gamma   90.00
#
_symmetry.space_group_name_H-M   'P 1'
#
loop_
_entity.id
_entity.type
_entity.pdbx_description
1 polymer ?
#
loop_
_entity_poly.entity_id
_entity_poly.type
_entity_poly.pdbx_seq_one_letter_code
_entity_poly.pdbx_strand_id
1 'polypeptide(L)'
;LDFKELKNFWFETATSSYVIDHLKKHNAQILDFESVELFESDFYVSQEDSRSVYPLLFQAGYLTIKDYDRESSRYVIGYPNSEVRVSMLEVMMPSWVGCSATDGKNYMCDFYFALKAGKIDEAFELLKEFFVQIPNVLNNKNEKHFQTVIYVLFRWLGFYTQSEVNTSKGRLDCILFAPKQIFIIEFKVDESAEKALAQINEKGYAEPYRTDGRPIIKIGVNFSSEERTIEGWKVEA
;
A
#
# COMPACT_ATOMS: atom_id res chain seq x y z
N LEU A 1 21.64 29.11 -1.66
CA LEU A 1 20.37 28.34 -1.62
C LEU A 1 20.58 27.22 -0.62
N ASP A 2 19.80 27.25 0.45
CA ASP A 2 19.94 26.39 1.63
C ASP A 2 19.44 24.98 1.28
N PHE A 3 20.31 23.97 1.34
CA PHE A 3 20.10 22.61 0.81
C PHE A 3 19.14 21.73 1.65
N LYS A 4 18.38 22.30 2.58
CA LYS A 4 17.68 21.50 3.61
C LYS A 4 16.19 21.22 3.39
N GLU A 5 15.56 21.73 2.34
CA GLU A 5 14.14 21.43 2.03
C GLU A 5 13.85 21.33 0.52
N LEU A 6 14.59 20.47 -0.21
CA LEU A 6 14.13 19.98 -1.51
C LEU A 6 13.06 18.88 -1.29
N LYS A 7 11.87 19.25 -0.83
CA LYS A 7 10.72 18.33 -0.85
C LYS A 7 9.94 18.55 -2.14
N ASN A 8 9.74 17.51 -2.94
CA ASN A 8 8.84 17.44 -4.11
C ASN A 8 9.12 18.37 -5.31
N PHE A 9 10.19 19.17 -5.33
CA PHE A 9 10.44 20.12 -6.43
C PHE A 9 10.57 19.45 -7.82
N TRP A 10 11.19 18.27 -7.88
CA TRP A 10 11.28 17.49 -9.13
C TRP A 10 9.90 17.02 -9.60
N PHE A 11 9.02 16.63 -8.69
CA PHE A 11 7.70 16.12 -9.00
C PHE A 11 6.69 17.21 -9.38
N GLU A 12 6.73 18.34 -8.67
CA GLU A 12 5.90 19.53 -8.97
C GLU A 12 6.19 20.11 -10.35
N THR A 13 7.40 19.90 -10.87
CA THR A 13 7.84 20.39 -12.18
C THR A 13 7.78 19.34 -13.29
N ALA A 14 7.86 18.04 -12.97
CA ALA A 14 7.93 16.96 -13.97
C ALA A 14 6.61 16.21 -14.22
N THR A 15 5.59 16.32 -13.34
CA THR A 15 4.30 15.64 -13.56
C THR A 15 3.39 16.44 -14.47
N SER A 16 3.40 16.14 -15.77
CA SER A 16 2.43 16.68 -16.71
C SER A 16 1.09 15.95 -16.62
N SER A 17 -0.02 16.64 -16.94
CA SER A 17 -1.36 16.04 -17.08
C SER A 17 -1.38 14.87 -18.07
N TYR A 18 -0.50 14.91 -19.07
CA TYR A 18 -0.31 13.83 -20.05
C TYR A 18 0.06 12.49 -19.41
N VAL A 19 0.97 12.48 -18.42
CA VAL A 19 1.36 11.25 -17.72
C VAL A 19 0.15 10.66 -16.99
N ILE A 20 -0.64 11.51 -16.33
CA ILE A 20 -1.84 11.10 -15.59
C ILE A 20 -2.87 10.47 -16.54
N ASP A 21 -3.11 11.12 -17.69
CA ASP A 21 -4.09 10.63 -18.66
C ASP A 21 -3.64 9.34 -19.35
N HIS A 22 -2.33 9.18 -19.58
CA HIS A 22 -1.76 7.95 -20.12
C HIS A 22 -1.88 6.77 -19.15
N LEU A 23 -1.64 7.01 -17.86
CA LEU A 23 -1.83 6.01 -16.80
C LEU A 23 -3.29 5.56 -16.69
N LYS A 24 -4.24 6.51 -16.78
CA LYS A 24 -5.68 6.21 -16.79
C LYS A 24 -6.09 5.39 -18.01
N LYS A 25 -5.65 5.79 -19.21
CA LYS A 25 -5.97 5.11 -20.47
C LYS A 25 -5.61 3.62 -20.43
N HIS A 26 -4.52 3.28 -19.74
CA HIS A 26 -4.00 1.91 -19.64
C HIS A 26 -4.46 1.17 -18.38
N ASN A 27 -5.28 1.79 -17.53
CA ASN A 27 -5.76 1.20 -16.29
C ASN A 27 -4.63 0.63 -15.41
N ALA A 28 -3.48 1.30 -15.44
CA ALA A 28 -2.27 0.86 -14.74
C ALA A 28 -2.51 0.80 -13.23
N GLN A 29 -1.74 -0.01 -12.51
CA GLN A 29 -1.74 -0.13 -11.05
C GLN A 29 -0.34 0.16 -10.49
N ILE A 30 -0.23 0.56 -9.23
CA ILE A 30 1.06 1.05 -8.70
C ILE A 30 2.05 -0.10 -8.51
N LEU A 31 1.50 -1.30 -8.30
CA LEU A 31 2.21 -2.56 -8.22
C LEU A 31 2.70 -3.03 -9.59
N ASP A 32 2.16 -2.49 -10.68
CA ASP A 32 2.61 -2.83 -12.03
C ASP A 32 4.03 -2.31 -12.31
N PHE A 33 4.65 -1.57 -11.39
CA PHE A 33 5.93 -0.90 -11.62
C PHE A 33 7.09 -1.42 -10.78
N GLU A 34 6.89 -2.50 -10.01
CA GLU A 34 7.96 -3.10 -9.22
C GLU A 34 8.46 -4.39 -9.86
N SER A 35 9.75 -4.43 -10.17
CA SER A 35 10.44 -5.61 -10.72
C SER A 35 9.84 -6.12 -12.03
N VAL A 36 9.50 -5.19 -12.93
CA VAL A 36 8.97 -5.53 -14.25
C VAL A 36 10.12 -5.87 -15.18
N GLU A 37 10.01 -6.96 -15.92
CA GLU A 37 10.98 -7.35 -16.93
C GLU A 37 10.57 -6.85 -18.31
N LEU A 38 11.43 -6.05 -18.95
CA LEU A 38 11.23 -5.57 -20.31
C LEU A 38 12.41 -5.92 -21.22
N PHE A 39 12.11 -6.04 -22.51
CA PHE A 39 13.14 -6.05 -23.55
C PHE A 39 13.62 -4.63 -23.84
N GLU A 40 14.83 -4.53 -24.40
CA GLU A 40 15.39 -3.26 -24.84
C GLU A 40 14.45 -2.50 -25.79
N SER A 41 13.78 -3.21 -26.70
CA SER A 41 12.84 -2.64 -27.66
C SER A 41 11.66 -1.93 -27.01
N ASP A 42 11.26 -2.34 -25.81
CA ASP A 42 10.11 -1.77 -25.12
C ASP A 42 10.37 -0.31 -24.71
N PHE A 43 11.61 0.08 -24.43
CA PHE A 43 11.95 1.46 -24.04
C PHE A 43 11.82 2.49 -25.17
N TYR A 44 11.82 2.03 -26.42
CA TYR A 44 11.86 2.89 -27.61
C TYR A 44 10.51 3.02 -28.32
N VAL A 45 9.45 2.40 -27.78
CA VAL A 45 8.10 2.54 -28.35
C VAL A 45 7.60 3.98 -28.16
N SER A 46 7.07 4.57 -29.24
CA SER A 46 6.51 5.93 -29.21
C SER A 46 5.44 6.07 -28.13
N GLN A 47 5.48 7.16 -27.36
CA GLN A 47 4.55 7.40 -26.25
C GLN A 47 3.09 7.41 -26.73
N GLU A 48 2.82 7.97 -27.91
CA GLU A 48 1.48 8.09 -28.50
C GLU A 48 0.91 6.76 -29.01
N ASP A 49 1.77 5.81 -29.37
CA ASP A 49 1.44 4.52 -29.98
C ASP A 49 1.69 3.33 -29.03
N SER A 50 2.11 3.63 -27.80
CA SER A 50 2.45 2.63 -26.80
C SER A 50 1.19 1.94 -26.29
N ARG A 51 1.16 0.61 -26.37
CA ARG A 51 0.17 -0.27 -25.69
C ARG A 51 0.46 -0.43 -24.19
N SER A 52 1.45 0.31 -23.68
CA SER A 52 2.03 0.15 -22.36
C SER A 52 2.49 1.48 -21.80
N VAL A 53 2.47 1.60 -20.48
CA VAL A 53 2.86 2.82 -19.75
C VAL A 53 4.35 2.92 -19.50
N TYR A 54 5.09 1.81 -19.53
CA TYR A 54 6.51 1.77 -19.13
C TYR A 54 7.44 2.71 -19.91
N PRO A 55 7.33 2.85 -21.25
CA PRO A 55 8.27 3.68 -22.01
C PRO A 55 8.17 5.15 -21.60
N LEU A 56 6.93 5.64 -21.44
CA LEU A 56 6.64 6.99 -20.96
C LEU A 56 7.20 7.22 -19.55
N LEU A 57 6.90 6.31 -18.62
CA LEU A 57 7.32 6.45 -17.23
C LEU A 57 8.84 6.36 -17.07
N PHE A 58 9.51 5.54 -17.88
CA PHE A 58 10.96 5.44 -17.92
C PHE A 58 11.60 6.74 -18.45
N GLN A 59 11.12 7.25 -19.59
CA GLN A 59 11.64 8.49 -20.19
C GLN A 59 11.38 9.73 -19.33
N ALA A 60 10.23 9.77 -18.64
CA ALA A 60 9.90 10.83 -17.70
C ALA A 60 10.63 10.69 -16.34
N GLY A 61 11.41 9.62 -16.15
CA GLY A 61 12.23 9.42 -14.95
C GLY A 61 11.48 8.84 -13.74
N TYR A 62 10.24 8.40 -13.90
CA TYR A 62 9.48 7.72 -12.84
C TYR A 62 9.96 6.28 -12.61
N LEU A 63 10.51 5.64 -13.64
CA LEU A 63 11.09 4.30 -13.58
C LEU A 63 12.56 4.34 -14.00
N THR A 64 13.34 3.43 -13.45
CA THR A 64 14.75 3.23 -13.78
C THR A 64 15.10 1.75 -13.82
N ILE A 65 16.23 1.41 -14.45
CA ILE A 65 16.76 0.05 -14.47
C ILE A 65 17.28 -0.28 -13.07
N LYS A 66 16.79 -1.38 -12.51
CA LYS A 66 17.21 -1.95 -11.23
C LYS A 66 18.23 -3.06 -11.44
N ASP A 67 18.06 -3.86 -12.50
CA ASP A 67 18.95 -4.96 -12.83
C ASP A 67 18.87 -5.32 -14.33
N TYR A 68 19.78 -6.17 -14.80
CA TYR A 68 19.78 -6.73 -16.15
C TYR A 68 20.13 -8.21 -16.13
N ASP A 69 19.19 -9.04 -16.56
CA ASP A 69 19.40 -10.47 -16.75
C ASP A 69 20.01 -10.73 -18.14
N ARG A 70 21.26 -11.20 -18.12
CA ARG A 70 22.02 -11.53 -19.33
C ARG A 70 21.53 -12.78 -20.05
N GLU A 71 20.93 -13.73 -19.33
CA GLU A 71 20.46 -14.99 -19.94
C GLU A 71 19.20 -14.75 -20.78
N SER A 72 18.24 -14.00 -20.22
CA SER A 72 17.01 -13.64 -20.93
C SER A 72 17.12 -12.36 -21.76
N SER A 73 18.21 -11.60 -21.63
CA SER A 73 18.41 -10.28 -22.25
C SER A 73 17.31 -9.28 -21.86
N ARG A 74 16.91 -9.30 -20.59
CA ARG A 74 15.83 -8.48 -20.05
C ARG A 74 16.31 -7.52 -18.98
N TYR A 75 15.71 -6.34 -18.97
CA TYR A 75 15.94 -5.33 -17.94
C TYR A 75 14.86 -5.44 -16.88
N VAL A 76 15.27 -5.49 -15.61
CA VAL A 76 14.37 -5.34 -14.48
C VAL A 76 14.26 -3.85 -14.18
N ILE A 77 13.05 -3.32 -14.26
CA ILE A 77 12.76 -1.91 -13.99
C ILE A 77 11.89 -1.73 -12.76
N GLY A 78 12.03 -0.56 -12.15
CA GLY A 78 11.13 -0.07 -11.11
C GLY A 78 11.46 1.32 -10.61
N TYR A 79 10.89 1.71 -9.48
CA TYR A 79 11.09 3.06 -8.95
C TYR A 79 12.57 3.35 -8.61
N PRO A 80 13.07 4.57 -8.92
CA PRO A 80 14.43 4.96 -8.60
C PRO A 80 14.64 5.08 -7.09
N ASN A 81 13.66 5.63 -6.39
CA ASN A 81 13.70 5.81 -4.94
C ASN A 81 12.27 5.88 -4.37
N SER A 82 12.18 5.95 -3.03
CA SER A 82 10.90 6.01 -2.31
C SER A 82 10.14 7.31 -2.51
N GLU A 83 10.82 8.43 -2.81
CA GLU A 83 10.16 9.72 -3.06
C GLU A 83 9.33 9.64 -4.34
N VAL A 84 9.95 9.25 -5.45
CA VAL A 84 9.28 9.09 -6.75
C VAL A 84 8.11 8.10 -6.68
N ARG A 85 8.27 7.02 -5.91
CA ARG A 85 7.20 6.05 -5.65
C ARG A 85 6.00 6.68 -4.92
N VAL A 86 6.26 7.43 -3.85
CA VAL A 86 5.22 8.09 -3.06
C VAL A 86 4.53 9.17 -3.89
N SER A 87 5.27 9.96 -4.65
CA SER A 87 4.66 10.98 -5.50
C SER A 87 3.82 10.37 -6.63
N MET A 88 4.28 9.28 -7.25
CA MET A 88 3.46 8.54 -8.23
C MET A 88 2.14 8.05 -7.61
N LEU A 89 2.18 7.57 -6.37
CA LEU A 89 0.97 7.22 -5.62
C LEU A 89 0.03 8.44 -5.53
N GLU A 90 0.52 9.59 -5.03
CA GLU A 90 -0.27 10.82 -4.89
C GLU A 90 -1.01 11.22 -6.19
N VAL A 91 -0.39 11.02 -7.36
CA VAL A 91 -0.97 11.34 -8.67
C VAL A 91 -2.00 10.32 -9.16
N MET A 92 -1.80 9.04 -8.87
CA MET A 92 -2.69 7.96 -9.33
C MET A 92 -3.95 7.84 -8.47
N MET A 93 -3.83 8.16 -7.18
CA MET A 93 -4.88 8.06 -6.15
C MET A 93 -6.25 8.62 -6.58
N PRO A 94 -6.37 9.85 -7.14
CA PRO A 94 -7.66 10.41 -7.59
C PRO A 94 -8.38 9.62 -8.66
N SER A 95 -7.66 8.86 -9.48
CA SER A 95 -8.21 8.23 -10.67
C SER A 95 -8.66 6.78 -10.47
N TRP A 96 -8.18 6.11 -9.41
CA TRP A 96 -8.39 4.68 -9.20
C TRP A 96 -9.47 4.33 -8.19
N VAL A 97 -9.67 5.18 -7.18
CA VAL A 97 -10.67 4.91 -6.13
C VAL A 97 -12.07 5.33 -6.57
N GLY A 98 -12.23 5.90 -7.78
CA GLY A 98 -13.52 6.45 -8.21
C GLY A 98 -14.00 7.61 -7.33
N CYS A 99 -13.13 8.14 -6.46
CA CYS A 99 -13.45 9.29 -5.64
C CYS A 99 -13.39 10.55 -6.50
N SER A 100 -14.56 11.17 -6.68
CA SER A 100 -14.60 12.55 -7.15
C SER A 100 -13.67 13.40 -6.27
N ALA A 101 -13.05 14.39 -6.90
CA ALA A 101 -12.01 15.21 -6.32
C ALA A 101 -12.39 16.03 -5.07
N THR A 102 -13.60 15.88 -4.57
CA THR A 102 -14.18 16.73 -3.54
C THR A 102 -14.43 16.03 -2.20
N ASP A 103 -14.66 14.70 -2.14
CA ASP A 103 -15.11 14.09 -0.87
C ASP A 103 -14.36 12.82 -0.42
N GLY A 104 -13.71 12.06 -1.32
CA GLY A 104 -13.01 10.80 -0.96
C GLY A 104 -11.48 10.83 -1.06
N LYS A 105 -10.90 11.94 -1.56
CA LYS A 105 -9.46 12.07 -1.88
C LYS A 105 -8.51 12.04 -0.68
N ASN A 106 -8.99 12.28 0.53
CA ASN A 106 -8.12 12.50 1.68
C ASN A 106 -7.89 11.22 2.51
N TYR A 107 -8.92 10.39 2.71
CA TYR A 107 -8.87 9.31 3.70
C TYR A 107 -7.74 8.29 3.50
N MET A 108 -7.50 7.84 2.27
CA MET A 108 -6.50 6.80 2.00
C MET A 108 -5.06 7.33 1.96
N CYS A 109 -4.86 8.55 1.47
CA CYS A 109 -3.55 9.22 1.55
C CYS A 109 -3.23 9.57 3.01
N ASP A 110 -4.19 10.13 3.73
CA ASP A 110 -4.06 10.47 5.14
C ASP A 110 -3.82 9.22 5.97
N PHE A 111 -4.47 8.10 5.64
CA PHE A 111 -4.23 6.80 6.27
C PHE A 111 -2.78 6.34 6.12
N TYR A 112 -2.25 6.41 4.88
CA TYR A 112 -0.86 6.06 4.60
C TYR A 112 0.12 6.94 5.40
N PHE A 113 -0.09 8.26 5.39
CA PHE A 113 0.78 9.20 6.10
C PHE A 113 0.65 9.07 7.63
N ALA A 114 -0.54 8.82 8.15
CA ALA A 114 -0.79 8.55 9.56
C ALA A 114 -0.04 7.28 10.02
N LEU A 115 -0.15 6.17 9.27
CA LEU A 115 0.63 4.95 9.54
C LEU A 115 2.13 5.19 9.49
N LYS A 116 2.62 5.90 8.47
CA LYS A 116 4.06 6.23 8.32
C LYS A 116 4.58 7.12 9.45
N ALA A 117 3.73 7.99 9.98
CA ALA A 117 4.03 8.86 11.12
C ALA A 117 3.86 8.14 12.48
N GLY A 118 3.35 6.90 12.50
CA GLY A 118 3.06 6.16 13.71
C GLY A 118 1.81 6.64 14.46
N LYS A 119 0.96 7.41 13.80
CA LYS A 119 -0.33 7.87 14.34
C LYS A 119 -1.41 6.81 14.09
N ILE A 120 -1.38 5.75 14.90
CA ILE A 120 -2.19 4.56 14.66
C ILE A 120 -3.69 4.84 14.81
N ASP A 121 -4.10 5.60 15.82
CA ASP A 121 -5.52 5.92 16.00
C ASP A 121 -6.09 6.74 14.84
N GLU A 122 -5.33 7.74 14.36
CA GLU A 122 -5.70 8.52 13.18
C GLU A 122 -5.84 7.61 11.95
N ALA A 123 -4.90 6.67 11.75
CA ALA A 123 -4.99 5.72 10.66
C ALA A 123 -6.24 4.81 10.76
N PHE A 124 -6.50 4.24 11.93
CA PHE A 124 -7.60 3.28 12.07
C PHE A 124 -8.99 3.92 12.01
N GLU A 125 -9.14 5.20 12.40
CA GLU A 125 -10.36 5.96 12.12
C GLU A 125 -10.59 6.14 10.61
N LEU A 126 -9.55 6.53 9.86
CA LEU A 126 -9.66 6.67 8.40
C LEU A 126 -9.97 5.32 7.72
N LEU A 127 -9.43 4.22 8.24
CA LEU A 127 -9.72 2.88 7.75
C LEU A 127 -11.17 2.47 8.05
N LYS A 128 -11.70 2.82 9.23
CA LYS A 128 -13.10 2.62 9.58
C LYS A 128 -14.03 3.37 8.62
N GLU A 129 -13.73 4.63 8.32
CA GLU A 129 -14.50 5.43 7.37
C GLU A 129 -14.45 4.84 5.95
N PHE A 130 -13.29 4.33 5.53
CA PHE A 130 -13.15 3.62 4.24
C PHE A 130 -14.08 2.40 4.14
N PHE A 131 -14.16 1.58 5.19
CA PHE A 131 -15.03 0.39 5.18
C PHE A 131 -16.52 0.73 5.11
N VAL A 132 -16.96 1.84 5.72
CA VAL A 132 -18.35 2.31 5.64
C VAL A 132 -18.77 2.60 4.20
N GLN A 133 -17.85 3.09 3.37
CA GLN A 133 -18.11 3.44 1.98
C GLN A 133 -18.22 2.23 1.04
N ILE A 134 -17.81 1.03 1.46
CA ILE A 134 -17.90 -0.18 0.63
C ILE A 134 -19.39 -0.52 0.40
N PRO A 135 -19.86 -0.58 -0.86
CA PRO A 135 -21.25 -0.92 -1.16
C PRO A 135 -21.66 -2.26 -0.56
N ASN A 136 -22.90 -2.35 -0.05
CA ASN A 136 -23.46 -3.56 0.57
C ASN A 136 -23.33 -4.82 -0.29
N VAL A 137 -23.44 -4.67 -1.62
CA VAL A 137 -23.40 -5.79 -2.58
C VAL A 137 -22.02 -6.46 -2.64
N LEU A 138 -20.96 -5.75 -2.25
CA LEU A 138 -19.58 -6.23 -2.27
C LEU A 138 -19.12 -6.74 -0.90
N ASN A 139 -19.92 -6.54 0.16
CA ASN A 139 -19.52 -6.86 1.52
C ASN A 139 -19.98 -8.27 1.93
N ASN A 140 -19.07 -9.24 1.81
CA ASN A 140 -19.26 -10.55 2.42
C ASN A 140 -18.90 -10.43 3.89
N LYS A 141 -19.87 -10.33 4.80
CA LYS A 141 -19.71 -9.92 6.21
C LYS A 141 -18.94 -10.91 7.13
N ASN A 142 -17.93 -11.60 6.61
CA ASN A 142 -17.10 -12.57 7.32
C ASN A 142 -15.66 -12.07 7.44
N GLU A 143 -14.93 -12.65 8.39
CA GLU A 143 -13.56 -12.28 8.73
C GLU A 143 -12.62 -12.31 7.51
N LYS A 144 -12.78 -13.34 6.65
CA LYS A 144 -11.95 -13.51 5.45
C LYS A 144 -12.13 -12.39 4.43
N HIS A 145 -13.33 -11.82 4.31
CA HIS A 145 -13.57 -10.68 3.43
C HIS A 145 -12.84 -9.43 3.93
N PHE A 146 -12.99 -9.09 5.22
CA PHE A 146 -12.29 -7.94 5.80
C PHE A 146 -10.77 -8.11 5.69
N GLN A 147 -10.25 -9.30 6.01
CA GLN A 147 -8.84 -9.66 5.79
C GLN A 147 -8.41 -9.46 4.34
N THR A 148 -9.22 -9.89 3.37
CA THR A 148 -8.92 -9.76 1.94
C THR A 148 -8.88 -8.29 1.51
N VAL A 149 -9.87 -7.49 1.93
CA VAL A 149 -9.92 -6.05 1.62
C VAL A 149 -8.70 -5.35 2.19
N ILE A 150 -8.36 -5.61 3.46
CA ILE A 150 -7.18 -5.06 4.10
C ILE A 150 -5.88 -5.47 3.40
N TYR A 151 -5.74 -6.75 3.05
CA TYR A 151 -4.56 -7.23 2.36
C TYR A 151 -4.37 -6.51 1.02
N VAL A 152 -5.43 -6.42 0.21
CA VAL A 152 -5.41 -5.70 -1.07
C VAL A 152 -5.07 -4.23 -0.84
N LEU A 153 -5.68 -3.59 0.17
CA LEU A 153 -5.46 -2.20 0.52
C LEU A 153 -3.99 -1.91 0.86
N PHE A 154 -3.40 -2.70 1.76
CA PHE A 154 -2.03 -2.45 2.17
C PHE A 154 -1.00 -2.82 1.10
N ARG A 155 -1.25 -3.88 0.34
CA ARG A 155 -0.43 -4.21 -0.82
C ARG A 155 -0.49 -3.07 -1.84
N TRP A 156 -1.66 -2.49 -2.08
CA TRP A 156 -1.87 -1.35 -2.95
C TRP A 156 -1.17 -0.07 -2.45
N LEU A 157 -1.15 0.18 -1.14
CA LEU A 157 -0.36 1.27 -0.54
C LEU A 157 1.15 1.02 -0.56
N GLY A 158 1.57 -0.14 -1.08
CA GLY A 158 2.96 -0.46 -1.25
C GLY A 158 3.71 -0.67 0.06
N PHE A 159 3.01 -1.01 1.14
CA PHE A 159 3.66 -1.63 2.28
C PHE A 159 4.09 -3.04 1.86
N TYR A 160 5.29 -3.46 2.25
CA TYR A 160 5.60 -4.88 2.16
C TYR A 160 4.71 -5.58 3.17
N THR A 161 3.72 -6.30 2.65
CA THR A 161 2.72 -7.00 3.44
C THR A 161 2.84 -8.49 3.26
N GLN A 162 2.70 -9.23 4.35
CA GLN A 162 2.44 -10.65 4.28
C GLN A 162 1.09 -10.90 4.98
N SER A 163 0.10 -11.36 4.22
CA SER A 163 -1.17 -11.84 4.78
C SER A 163 -1.14 -13.35 4.86
N GLU A 164 -1.83 -13.90 5.87
CA GLU A 164 -1.88 -15.35 6.09
C GLU A 164 -0.48 -15.97 6.27
N VAL A 165 0.35 -15.35 7.13
CA VAL A 165 1.66 -15.92 7.45
C VAL A 165 1.45 -17.16 8.30
N ASN A 166 1.58 -18.32 7.65
CA ASN A 166 1.58 -19.61 8.34
C ASN A 166 2.89 -19.75 9.12
N THR A 167 2.82 -19.48 10.41
CA THR A 167 3.91 -19.79 11.34
C THR A 167 3.70 -21.19 11.92
N SER A 168 4.75 -21.77 12.51
CA SER A 168 4.62 -23.02 13.27
C SER A 168 3.67 -22.93 14.48
N LYS A 169 3.24 -21.71 14.86
CA LYS A 169 2.38 -21.44 16.01
C LYS A 169 0.94 -21.08 15.63
N GLY A 170 0.67 -20.83 14.36
CA GLY A 170 -0.65 -20.41 13.86
C GLY A 170 -0.54 -19.51 12.62
N ARG A 171 -1.69 -19.13 12.08
CA ARG A 171 -1.80 -18.19 10.97
C ARG A 171 -1.96 -16.77 11.53
N LEU A 172 -1.02 -15.90 11.21
CA LEU A 172 -1.13 -14.46 11.45
C LEU A 172 -1.90 -13.84 10.29
N ASP A 173 -2.88 -12.99 10.60
CA ASP A 173 -3.73 -12.41 9.56
C ASP A 173 -2.99 -11.39 8.71
N CYS A 174 -2.24 -10.47 9.33
CA CYS A 174 -1.50 -9.44 8.61
C CYS A 174 -0.23 -8.99 9.34
N ILE A 175 0.86 -8.85 8.59
CA ILE A 175 2.06 -8.11 9.01
C ILE A 175 2.41 -7.04 7.99
N LEU A 176 2.75 -5.85 8.47
CA LEU A 176 3.16 -4.70 7.67
C LEU A 176 4.58 -4.28 8.05
N PHE A 177 5.44 -4.15 7.05
CA PHE A 177 6.79 -3.64 7.23
C PHE A 177 6.86 -2.20 6.75
N ALA A 178 6.84 -1.25 7.69
CA ALA A 178 7.05 0.16 7.42
C ALA A 178 8.52 0.55 7.65
N PRO A 179 9.00 1.70 7.12
CA PRO A 179 10.40 2.10 7.25
C PRO A 179 10.89 2.25 8.69
N LYS A 180 10.00 2.63 9.63
CA LYS A 180 10.36 2.91 11.02
C LYS A 180 9.89 1.85 12.02
N GLN A 181 8.92 1.01 11.66
CA GLN A 181 8.29 0.05 12.57
C GLN A 181 7.64 -1.10 11.82
N ILE A 182 7.43 -2.21 12.51
CA ILE A 182 6.70 -3.38 12.03
C ILE A 182 5.35 -3.40 12.72
N PHE A 183 4.28 -3.64 11.98
CA PHE A 183 2.95 -3.81 12.55
C PHE A 183 2.50 -5.26 12.42
N ILE A 184 2.05 -5.85 13.51
CA ILE A 184 1.44 -7.18 13.55
C ILE A 184 -0.03 -6.98 13.88
N ILE A 185 -0.91 -7.38 12.96
CA ILE A 185 -2.33 -7.08 13.03
C ILE A 185 -3.13 -8.37 12.98
N GLU A 186 -4.04 -8.53 13.92
CA GLU A 186 -4.98 -9.64 13.99
C GLU A 186 -6.41 -9.11 13.93
N PHE A 187 -7.28 -9.77 13.16
CA PHE A 187 -8.66 -9.35 12.99
C PHE A 187 -9.62 -10.32 13.66
N LYS A 188 -10.74 -9.76 14.13
CA LYS A 188 -11.92 -10.51 14.58
C LYS A 188 -13.16 -9.88 14.01
N VAL A 189 -14.23 -10.67 13.91
CA VAL A 189 -15.57 -10.20 13.54
C VAL A 189 -16.52 -10.56 14.67
N ASP A 190 -17.27 -9.58 15.16
CA ASP A 190 -18.27 -9.73 16.24
C ASP A 190 -17.72 -10.41 17.51
N GLU A 191 -16.43 -10.20 17.81
CA GLU A 191 -15.81 -10.63 19.07
C GLU A 191 -15.28 -9.42 19.86
N SER A 192 -13.96 -9.21 19.91
CA SER A 192 -13.38 -8.01 20.52
C SER A 192 -11.93 -7.78 20.07
N ALA A 193 -11.49 -6.52 20.14
CA ALA A 193 -10.13 -6.13 19.80
C ALA A 193 -9.12 -6.69 20.83
N GLU A 194 -9.53 -6.85 22.09
CA GLU A 194 -8.71 -7.46 23.14
C GLU A 194 -8.42 -8.93 22.86
N LYS A 195 -9.41 -9.68 22.35
CA LYS A 195 -9.20 -11.08 21.95
C LYS A 195 -8.23 -11.18 20.77
N ALA A 196 -8.37 -10.30 19.79
CA ALA A 196 -7.43 -10.22 18.67
C ALA A 196 -5.99 -9.95 19.17
N LEU A 197 -5.83 -8.97 20.07
CA LEU A 197 -4.52 -8.63 20.63
C LEU A 197 -3.94 -9.75 21.51
N ALA A 198 -4.79 -10.40 22.32
CA ALA A 198 -4.40 -11.55 23.12
C ALA A 198 -3.89 -12.71 22.25
N GLN A 199 -4.56 -12.98 21.12
CA GLN A 199 -4.13 -13.99 20.15
C GLN A 199 -2.72 -13.70 19.61
N ILE A 200 -2.40 -12.44 19.28
CA ILE A 200 -1.04 -12.05 18.85
C ILE A 200 0.00 -12.41 19.92
N ASN A 201 -0.30 -12.11 21.18
CA ASN A 201 0.58 -12.33 22.32
C ASN A 201 0.75 -13.81 22.63
N GLU A 202 -0.34 -14.57 22.73
CA GLU A 202 -0.31 -16.01 23.02
C GLU A 202 0.43 -16.81 21.96
N LYS A 203 0.26 -16.44 20.68
CA LYS A 203 0.94 -17.10 19.57
C LYS A 203 2.40 -16.65 19.42
N GLY A 204 2.79 -15.55 20.08
CA GLY A 204 4.15 -15.02 20.02
C GLY A 204 4.54 -14.62 18.59
N TYR A 205 3.60 -14.03 17.83
CA TYR A 205 3.84 -13.66 16.43
C TYR A 205 4.93 -12.59 16.27
N ALA A 206 5.26 -11.84 17.33
CA ALA A 206 6.34 -10.86 17.34
C ALA A 206 7.75 -11.47 17.41
N GLU A 207 7.91 -12.69 17.95
CA GLU A 207 9.22 -13.29 18.23
C GLU A 207 10.14 -13.39 17.00
N PRO A 208 9.67 -13.84 15.81
CA PRO A 208 10.54 -13.97 14.63
C PRO A 208 11.12 -12.65 14.12
N TYR A 209 10.50 -11.50 14.48
CA TYR A 209 10.85 -10.19 13.93
C TYR A 209 11.68 -9.34 14.89
N ARG A 210 11.96 -9.81 16.11
CA ARG A 210 12.71 -9.05 17.12
C ARG A 210 14.14 -8.68 16.68
N THR A 211 14.75 -9.47 15.80
CA THR A 211 16.11 -9.23 15.31
C THR A 211 16.17 -8.19 14.19
N ASP A 212 15.03 -7.75 13.66
CA ASP A 212 14.96 -6.75 12.60
C ASP A 212 15.41 -5.35 13.08
N GLY A 213 15.27 -5.07 14.37
CA GLY A 213 15.71 -3.82 15.01
C GLY A 213 14.71 -2.67 14.93
N ARG A 214 13.67 -2.76 14.09
CA ARG A 214 12.51 -1.85 14.14
C ARG A 214 11.60 -2.17 15.34
N PRO A 215 10.99 -1.17 16.00
CA PRO A 215 9.90 -1.37 16.95
C PRO A 215 8.77 -2.20 16.33
N ILE A 216 8.20 -3.12 17.12
CA ILE A 216 7.08 -3.96 16.69
C ILE A 216 5.84 -3.47 17.42
N ILE A 217 4.82 -3.05 16.67
CA ILE A 217 3.54 -2.63 17.20
C ILE A 217 2.50 -3.71 16.90
N LYS A 218 1.80 -4.17 17.94
CA LYS A 218 0.75 -5.18 17.85
C LYS A 218 -0.60 -4.49 17.88
N ILE A 219 -1.48 -4.86 16.96
CA ILE A 219 -2.80 -4.24 16.81
C ILE A 219 -3.85 -5.33 16.73
N GLY A 220 -4.73 -5.38 17.73
CA GLY A 220 -5.94 -6.21 17.69
C GLY A 220 -7.11 -5.38 17.17
N VAL A 221 -7.88 -5.90 16.22
CA VAL A 221 -8.96 -5.15 15.54
C VAL A 221 -10.24 -5.98 15.55
N ASN A 222 -11.36 -5.38 15.94
CA ASN A 222 -12.69 -5.97 15.82
C ASN A 222 -13.50 -5.26 14.75
N PHE A 223 -14.05 -6.04 13.83
CA PHE A 223 -15.06 -5.62 12.88
C PHE A 223 -16.45 -5.95 13.38
N SER A 224 -17.41 -5.08 13.10
CA SER A 224 -18.82 -5.39 13.22
C SER A 224 -19.35 -5.85 11.86
N SER A 225 -19.95 -7.04 11.81
CA SER A 225 -20.62 -7.54 10.61
C SER A 225 -21.92 -6.77 10.31
N GLU A 226 -22.51 -6.17 11.34
CA GLU A 226 -23.71 -5.33 11.28
C GLU A 226 -23.39 -3.96 10.66
N GLU A 227 -22.45 -3.22 11.27
CA GLU A 227 -22.01 -1.90 10.82
C GLU A 227 -21.09 -1.97 9.60
N ARG A 228 -20.58 -3.17 9.28
CA ARG A 228 -19.71 -3.46 8.13
C ARG A 228 -18.40 -2.67 8.14
N THR A 229 -17.95 -2.31 9.34
CA THR A 229 -16.74 -1.53 9.56
C THR A 229 -16.08 -1.92 10.87
N ILE A 230 -14.95 -1.29 11.19
CA ILE A 230 -14.21 -1.48 12.43
C ILE A 230 -15.05 -0.94 13.59
N GLU A 231 -15.37 -1.81 14.53
CA GLU A 231 -16.02 -1.44 15.79
C GLU A 231 -15.01 -0.86 16.78
N GLY A 232 -13.79 -1.42 16.81
CA GLY A 232 -12.70 -0.91 17.63
C GLY A 232 -11.36 -1.61 17.42
N TRP A 233 -10.30 -1.03 17.98
CA TRP A 233 -8.94 -1.60 17.97
C TRP A 233 -8.22 -1.38 19.30
N LYS A 234 -7.17 -2.17 19.53
CA LYS A 234 -6.23 -2.05 20.64
C LYS A 234 -4.80 -2.11 20.14
N VAL A 235 -3.95 -1.29 20.74
CA VAL A 235 -2.54 -1.15 20.35
C VAL A 235 -1.66 -1.50 21.54
N GLU A 236 -0.62 -2.30 21.29
CA GLU A 236 0.44 -2.61 22.26
C GLU A 236 1.80 -2.52 21.56
N ALA A 237 2.70 -1.71 22.12
CA ALA A 237 4.07 -1.51 21.63
C ALA A 237 5.07 -2.45 22.30
#